data_AF-A0A1H0VF98-F1
#
_entry.id   AF-A0A1H0VF98-F1
#
_cell.length_a   1.000
_cell.length_b   1.000
_cell.length_c   1.000
_cell.angle_alpha   90.00
_cell.angle_beta   90.00
_cell.angle_gamma   90.00
#
_symmetry.space_group_name_H-M   'P 1'
#
loop_
_entity.id
_entity.type
_entity.pdbx_description
1 polymer ?
#
loop_
_entity_poly.entity_id
_entity_poly.type
_entity_poly.pdbx_seq_one_letter_code
_entity_poly.pdbx_strand_id
1 'polypeptide(L)'
;MLLLILTAPPPIRLAGSGRHDVEAGVDVGLESLCARAGMTAEDYEALLASIPSSVAWMTWSEIHTIVMRQKSALSGLPYSIAESLHRTADGVAQDIRWHSIGPVCDPFEFVGQP
;
A
#
# COMPACT_ATOMS: atom_id res chain seq x y z
N MET A 1 9.62 -9.69 -5.38
CA MET A 1 8.84 -9.16 -4.24
C MET A 1 8.22 -7.84 -4.63
N LEU A 2 6.91 -7.71 -4.47
CA LEU A 2 6.13 -6.51 -4.70
C LEU A 2 5.70 -5.95 -3.33
N LEU A 3 6.04 -4.68 -3.06
CA LEU A 3 5.61 -3.97 -1.86
C LEU A 3 4.43 -3.06 -2.18
N LEU A 4 3.31 -3.26 -1.49
CA LEU A 4 2.12 -2.44 -1.61
C LEU A 4 2.03 -1.45 -0.44
N ILE A 5 1.86 -0.17 -0.74
CA ILE A 5 1.60 0.86 0.28
C ILE A 5 0.11 1.18 0.27
N LEU A 6 -0.58 0.82 1.34
CA LEU A 6 -2.03 0.92 1.48
C LEU A 6 -2.44 2.13 2.31
N THR A 7 -3.63 2.68 2.02
CA THR A 7 -4.22 3.77 2.81
C THR A 7 -4.81 3.28 4.13
N ALA A 8 -5.26 2.02 4.18
CA ALA A 8 -5.76 1.34 5.37
C ALA A 8 -5.30 -0.13 5.37
N PRO A 9 -5.24 -0.79 6.54
CA PRO A 9 -5.00 -2.22 6.60
C PRO A 9 -6.04 -2.99 5.78
N PRO A 10 -5.70 -4.16 5.22
CA PRO A 10 -6.65 -5.05 4.59
C PRO A 10 -7.86 -5.34 5.50
N PRO A 11 -9.05 -5.57 4.92
CA PRO A 11 -9.29 -5.94 3.53
C PRO A 11 -9.34 -4.75 2.53
N ILE A 12 -8.74 -4.95 1.35
CA ILE A 12 -8.76 -4.01 0.22
C ILE A 12 -10.04 -4.17 -0.62
N ARG A 13 -10.51 -3.08 -1.24
CA ARG A 13 -11.65 -3.15 -2.19
C ARG A 13 -11.15 -3.39 -3.61
N LEU A 14 -11.69 -4.41 -4.25
CA LEU A 14 -11.50 -4.69 -5.67
C LEU A 14 -12.80 -4.42 -6.43
N ALA A 15 -12.69 -3.70 -7.55
CA ALA A 15 -13.84 -3.40 -8.40
C ALA A 15 -14.50 -4.70 -8.88
N GLY A 16 -15.82 -4.78 -8.72
CA GLY A 16 -16.61 -5.97 -9.12
C GLY A 16 -16.47 -7.20 -8.23
N SER A 17 -15.52 -7.23 -7.29
CA SER A 17 -15.23 -8.42 -6.47
C SER A 17 -15.43 -8.21 -4.97
N GLY A 18 -15.60 -6.97 -4.49
CA GLY A 18 -15.86 -6.68 -3.08
C GLY A 18 -14.59 -6.46 -2.26
N ARG A 19 -14.60 -6.89 -0.99
CA ARG A 19 -13.49 -6.71 -0.04
C ARG A 19 -12.71 -8.02 0.11
N HIS A 20 -11.39 -7.94 -0.03
CA HIS A 20 -10.49 -9.10 -0.01
C HIS A 20 -9.23 -8.80 0.81
N ASP A 21 -8.63 -9.84 1.36
CA ASP A 21 -7.24 -9.75 1.78
C ASP A 21 -6.33 -9.57 0.55
N VAL A 22 -5.09 -9.14 0.77
CA VAL A 22 -4.18 -8.78 -0.33
C VAL A 22 -3.90 -9.98 -1.23
N GLU A 23 -3.64 -11.14 -0.63
CA GLU A 23 -3.31 -12.39 -1.32
C GLU A 23 -4.50 -12.88 -2.14
N ALA A 24 -5.70 -12.89 -1.54
CA ALA A 24 -6.94 -13.23 -2.24
C ALA A 24 -7.23 -12.25 -3.38
N GLY A 25 -6.87 -10.97 -3.21
CA GLY A 25 -7.01 -9.99 -4.28
C GLY A 25 -6.05 -10.22 -5.46
N VAL A 26 -4.84 -10.71 -5.19
CA VAL A 26 -3.86 -11.07 -6.22
C VAL A 26 -4.32 -12.31 -7.00
N ASP A 27 -4.85 -13.32 -6.30
CA ASP A 27 -5.43 -14.54 -6.89
C ASP A 27 -6.50 -14.21 -7.95
N VAL A 28 -7.47 -13.35 -7.61
CA VAL A 28 -8.53 -12.90 -8.53
C VAL A 28 -7.97 -12.30 -9.84
N GLY A 29 -6.89 -11.51 -9.74
CA GLY A 29 -6.24 -10.93 -10.92
C GLY A 29 -5.39 -11.95 -11.70
N LEU A 30 -4.78 -12.89 -10.99
CA LEU A 30 -3.87 -13.88 -11.54
C LEU A 30 -4.60 -14.88 -12.43
N GLU A 31 -5.78 -15.36 -12.02
CA GLU A 31 -6.59 -16.30 -12.80
C GLU A 31 -6.83 -15.80 -14.23
N SER A 32 -7.27 -14.54 -14.37
CA SER A 32 -7.50 -13.91 -15.67
C SER A 32 -6.23 -13.77 -16.52
N LEU A 33 -5.09 -13.47 -15.88
CA LEU A 33 -3.80 -13.34 -16.56
C LEU A 33 -3.27 -14.68 -17.07
N CYS A 34 -3.32 -15.72 -16.24
CA CYS A 34 -2.87 -17.06 -16.59
C CYS A 34 -3.73 -17.65 -17.73
N ALA A 35 -5.05 -17.46 -17.67
CA ALA A 35 -5.94 -17.87 -18.75
C ALA A 35 -5.60 -17.18 -20.09
N ARG A 36 -5.33 -15.87 -20.06
CA ARG A 36 -4.92 -15.11 -21.26
C ARG A 36 -3.53 -15.49 -21.78
N ALA A 37 -2.63 -15.90 -20.91
CA ALA A 37 -1.28 -16.32 -21.25
C ALA A 37 -1.20 -17.77 -21.75
N GLY A 38 -2.31 -18.55 -21.67
CA GLY A 38 -2.32 -19.96 -22.03
C GLY A 38 -1.48 -20.83 -21.09
N MET A 39 -1.34 -20.42 -19.83
CA MET A 39 -0.60 -21.16 -18.81
C MET A 39 -1.30 -22.46 -18.42
N THR A 40 -0.52 -23.46 -18.02
CA THR A 40 -1.08 -24.72 -17.53
C THR A 40 -1.63 -24.55 -16.12
N ALA A 41 -2.48 -25.49 -15.68
CA ALA A 41 -2.96 -25.52 -14.30
C ALA A 41 -1.80 -25.68 -13.29
N GLU A 42 -0.75 -26.43 -13.66
CA GLU A 42 0.43 -26.61 -12.80
C GLU A 42 1.21 -25.31 -12.62
N ASP A 43 1.38 -24.53 -13.70
CA ASP A 43 2.00 -23.20 -13.63
C ASP A 43 1.19 -22.25 -12.74
N TYR A 44 -0.13 -22.31 -12.84
CA TYR A 44 -1.05 -21.50 -12.03
C TYR A 44 -0.91 -21.82 -10.54
N GLU A 45 -0.96 -23.10 -10.16
CA GLU A 45 -0.80 -23.55 -8.77
C GLU A 45 0.57 -23.18 -8.20
N ALA A 46 1.63 -23.30 -9.01
CA ALA A 46 2.98 -22.88 -8.62
C ALA A 46 3.04 -21.36 -8.35
N LEU A 47 2.36 -20.55 -9.16
CA LEU A 47 2.28 -19.11 -8.95
C LEU A 47 1.46 -18.76 -7.70
N LEU A 48 0.33 -19.42 -7.45
CA LEU A 48 -0.47 -19.23 -6.24
C LEU A 48 0.35 -19.51 -4.97
N ALA A 49 1.07 -20.63 -4.95
CA ALA A 49 1.93 -21.01 -3.84
C ALA A 49 3.06 -19.98 -3.58
N SER A 50 3.44 -19.21 -4.59
CA SER A 50 4.48 -18.18 -4.48
C SER A 50 3.98 -16.84 -3.92
N ILE A 51 2.67 -16.57 -3.93
CA ILE A 51 2.07 -15.28 -3.54
C ILE A 51 2.52 -14.82 -2.13
N PRO A 52 2.47 -15.65 -1.08
CA PRO A 52 2.82 -15.21 0.29
C PRO A 52 4.28 -14.75 0.42
N SER A 53 5.16 -15.24 -0.44
CA SER A 53 6.58 -14.85 -0.47
C SER A 53 6.87 -13.72 -1.45
N SER A 54 5.91 -13.42 -2.34
CA SER A 54 6.08 -12.49 -3.44
C SER A 54 5.44 -11.13 -3.17
N VAL A 55 4.48 -11.06 -2.26
CA VAL A 55 3.74 -9.84 -1.95
C VAL A 55 3.93 -9.47 -0.49
N ALA A 56 4.28 -8.22 -0.25
CA ALA A 56 4.28 -7.62 1.07
C ALA A 56 3.44 -6.34 1.03
N TRP A 57 2.87 -5.97 2.16
CA TRP A 57 2.12 -4.72 2.27
C TRP A 57 2.44 -4.01 3.59
N MET A 58 2.27 -2.70 3.57
CA MET A 58 2.28 -1.84 4.74
C MET A 58 1.38 -0.64 4.52
N THR A 59 1.01 0.07 5.58
CA THR A 59 0.21 1.29 5.45
C THR A 59 1.07 2.56 5.51
N TRP A 60 0.53 3.66 4.99
CA TRP A 60 1.10 4.99 5.22
C TRP A 60 1.26 5.33 6.71
N SER A 61 0.32 4.90 7.56
CA SER A 61 0.40 5.12 9.01
C SER A 61 1.52 4.34 9.69
N GLU A 62 1.83 3.14 9.21
CA GLU A 62 2.99 2.35 9.66
C GLU A 62 4.30 3.00 9.25
N ILE A 63 4.41 3.47 7.99
CA ILE A 63 5.58 4.24 7.52
C ILE A 63 5.78 5.47 8.40
N HIS A 64 4.72 6.25 8.66
CA HIS A 64 4.77 7.42 9.52
C HIS A 64 5.28 7.08 10.92
N THR A 65 4.75 6.01 11.52
CA THR A 65 5.18 5.53 12.84
C THR A 65 6.68 5.19 12.85
N ILE A 66 7.18 4.52 11.82
CA ILE A 66 8.61 4.20 11.68
C ILE A 66 9.44 5.48 11.57
N VAL A 67 9.05 6.42 10.71
CA VAL A 67 9.77 7.70 10.52
C VAL A 67 9.85 8.48 11.83
N MET A 68 8.74 8.60 12.56
CA MET A 68 8.71 9.34 13.83
C MET A 68 9.52 8.66 14.93
N ARG A 69 9.48 7.32 15.01
CA ARG A 69 10.34 6.56 15.91
C ARG A 69 11.82 6.80 15.62
N GLN A 70 12.21 6.78 14.34
CA GLN A 70 13.60 7.05 13.94
C GLN A 70 13.99 8.50 14.25
N LYS A 71 13.11 9.48 14.00
CA LYS A 71 13.32 10.89 14.38
C LYS A 71 13.67 11.02 15.87
N SER A 72 12.92 10.35 16.75
CA SER A 72 13.18 10.37 18.20
C SER A 72 14.50 9.72 18.58
N ALA A 73 14.90 8.64 17.90
CA ALA A 73 16.16 7.94 18.14
C ALA A 73 17.40 8.77 17.79
N LEU A 74 17.27 9.78 16.94
CA LEU A 74 18.36 10.67 16.50
C LEU A 74 18.69 11.78 17.50
N SER A 75 17.97 11.86 18.63
CA SER A 75 18.16 12.91 19.66
C SER A 75 19.53 12.90 20.33
N GLY A 76 20.31 11.83 20.22
CA GLY A 76 21.68 11.73 20.75
C GLY A 76 22.77 12.31 19.84
N LEU A 77 22.43 12.82 18.65
CA LEU A 77 23.41 13.35 17.70
C LEU A 77 23.78 14.82 17.99
N PRO A 78 24.93 15.30 17.47
CA PRO A 78 25.27 16.72 17.50
C PRO A 78 24.14 17.59 16.91
N TYR A 79 23.87 18.73 17.54
CA TYR A 79 22.71 19.58 17.26
C TYR A 79 22.50 19.89 15.77
N SER A 80 23.55 20.27 15.05
CA SER A 80 23.45 20.60 13.62
C SER A 80 23.03 19.41 12.74
N ILE A 81 23.45 18.20 13.09
CA ILE A 81 23.10 16.95 12.39
C ILE A 81 21.66 16.55 12.75
N ALA A 82 21.31 16.61 14.04
CA ALA A 82 19.97 16.29 14.52
C ALA A 82 18.91 17.20 13.87
N GLU A 83 19.14 18.52 13.83
CA GLU A 83 18.24 19.49 13.20
C GLU A 83 18.03 19.23 11.71
N SER A 84 19.11 18.90 10.99
CA SER A 84 18.99 18.59 9.56
C SER A 84 18.13 17.35 9.32
N LEU A 85 18.35 16.28 10.11
CA LEU A 85 17.59 15.04 9.99
C LEU A 85 16.14 15.20 10.46
N HIS A 86 15.89 16.03 11.48
CA HIS A 86 14.55 16.35 11.95
C HIS A 86 13.74 17.08 10.88
N ARG A 87 14.33 18.08 10.20
CA ARG A 87 13.67 18.75 9.06
C ARG A 87 13.35 17.78 7.93
N THR A 88 14.26 16.86 7.60
CA THR A 88 13.98 15.82 6.59
C THR A 88 12.86 14.89 7.04
N ALA A 89 12.88 14.41 8.28
CA ALA A 89 11.84 13.56 8.82
C ALA A 89 10.46 14.25 8.84
N ASP A 90 10.42 15.54 9.15
CA ASP A 90 9.19 16.35 9.13
C ASP A 90 8.65 16.56 7.72
N GLY A 91 9.54 16.77 6.74
CA GLY A 91 9.16 16.81 5.31
C GLY A 91 8.55 15.48 4.87
N VAL A 92 9.22 14.36 5.16
CA VAL A 92 8.70 13.01 4.84
C VAL A 92 7.38 12.74 5.54
N ALA A 93 7.22 13.11 6.81
CA ALA A 93 5.97 12.94 7.54
C ALA A 93 4.82 13.76 6.91
N GLN A 94 5.12 14.96 6.41
CA GLN A 94 4.15 15.78 5.69
C GLN A 94 3.72 15.14 4.36
N ASP A 95 4.67 14.61 3.58
CA ASP A 95 4.37 13.92 2.32
C ASP A 95 3.54 12.64 2.57
N ILE A 96 3.86 11.88 3.61
CA ILE A 96 3.07 10.71 4.01
C ILE A 96 1.63 11.11 4.35
N ARG A 97 1.43 12.22 5.08
CA ARG A 97 0.08 12.72 5.38
C ARG A 97 -0.70 12.99 4.10
N TRP A 98 -0.09 13.64 3.12
CA TRP A 98 -0.71 13.90 1.82
C TRP A 98 -1.17 12.62 1.12
N HIS A 99 -0.37 11.56 1.16
CA HIS A 99 -0.72 10.26 0.53
C HIS A 99 -1.70 9.41 1.35
N SER A 100 -1.77 9.62 2.67
CA SER A 100 -2.68 8.89 3.56
C SER A 100 -4.14 9.36 3.43
N ILE A 101 -4.34 10.63 3.13
CA ILE A 101 -5.64 11.21 2.80
C ILE A 101 -5.82 10.95 1.31
N GLY A 102 -6.46 9.82 0.96
CA GLY A 102 -6.82 9.56 -0.44
C GLY A 102 -7.57 10.75 -1.05
N PRO A 103 -7.65 10.88 -2.39
CA PRO A 103 -8.49 11.91 -2.98
C PRO A 103 -9.86 11.79 -2.32
N VAL A 104 -10.29 12.87 -1.66
CA VAL A 104 -11.66 13.01 -1.21
C VAL A 104 -12.45 12.87 -2.50
N CYS A 105 -13.06 11.70 -2.73
CA CYS A 105 -14.08 11.58 -3.75
C CYS A 105 -15.16 12.54 -3.29
N ASP A 106 -15.23 13.72 -3.93
CA ASP A 106 -16.45 14.50 -3.94
C ASP A 106 -17.58 13.52 -4.27
N PRO A 107 -18.67 13.50 -3.49
CA PRO A 107 -19.79 12.61 -3.79
C PRO A 107 -20.27 12.97 -5.19
N PHE A 108 -20.15 12.00 -6.11
CA PHE A 108 -20.72 12.06 -7.44
C PHE A 108 -22.11 12.69 -7.36
N GLU A 109 -22.24 13.92 -7.86
CA GLU A 109 -23.51 14.52 -8.20
C GLU A 109 -24.13 13.63 -9.28
N PHE A 110 -25.01 12.71 -8.86
CA PHE A 110 -26.06 12.20 -9.72
C PHE A 110 -27.02 13.37 -9.99
N VAL A 111 -26.65 14.25 -10.92
CA VAL A 111 -27.62 15.08 -11.61
C VAL A 111 -28.38 14.14 -12.53
N GLY A 112 -29.43 13.53 -11.97
CA GLY A 112 -30.54 13.07 -12.76
C GLY A 112 -31.14 14.28 -13.46
N GLN A 113 -31.24 14.21 -14.78
CA GLN A 113 -32.22 14.99 -15.53
C GLN A 113 -32.83 14.11 -16.63
N PRO A 114 -34.12 14.35 -16.92
CA PRO A 114 -35.06 13.39 -17.52
C PRO A 114 -34.85 13.10 -19.01
#